data_AF-A0A2V6CV32-F1
#
_entry.id   AF-A0A2V6CV32-F1
#
_cell.length_a   1.000
_cell.length_b   1.000
_cell.length_c   1.000
_cell.angle_alpha   90.00
_cell.angle_beta   90.00
_cell.angle_gamma   90.00
#
_symmetry.space_group_name_H-M   'P 1'
#
loop_
_entity.id
_entity.type
_entity.pdbx_description
1 polymer ?
#
loop_
_entity_poly.entity_id
_entity_poly.type
_entity_poly.pdbx_seq_one_letter_code
_entity_poly.pdbx_strand_id
1 'polypeptide(L)' 'MTGHEFKYVDVPEAAARDGMLQAGVPAWQVDLVMELHAVNKQNRWSTVTSDIEKVTGTHPTDFAQFARDHADKFRAS' A
#
# COMPACT_ATOMS: atom_id res chain seq x y z
N MET A 1 -5.18 -15.75 7.16
CA MET A 1 -3.70 -15.72 7.07
C MET A 1 -3.27 -16.49 5.83
N THR A 2 -2.23 -16.02 5.14
CA THR A 2 -1.72 -16.58 3.88
C THR A 2 -0.88 -17.85 4.06
N GLY A 3 -0.38 -18.11 5.28
CA GLY A 3 0.53 -19.22 5.57
C GLY A 3 1.98 -18.98 5.13
N HIS A 4 2.30 -17.80 4.60
CA HIS A 4 3.60 -17.44 4.07
C HIS A 4 4.18 -16.22 4.81
N GLU A 5 5.50 -16.21 5.01
CA GLU A 5 6.21 -15.06 5.55
C GLU A 5 6.43 -14.02 4.43
N PHE A 6 6.03 -12.77 4.71
CA PHE A 6 6.31 -11.63 3.85
C PHE A 6 7.24 -10.67 4.59
N LYS A 7 8.34 -10.28 3.95
CA LYS A 7 9.29 -9.30 4.49
C LYS A 7 9.19 -8.01 3.72
N TYR A 8 9.04 -6.91 4.45
CA TYR A 8 9.16 -5.57 3.88
C TYR A 8 10.64 -5.30 3.58
N VAL A 9 10.91 -4.77 2.38
CA VAL A 9 12.23 -4.31 1.95
C VAL A 9 12.08 -2.88 1.46
N ASP A 10 12.79 -1.93 2.07
CA ASP A 10 12.87 -0.56 1.58
C ASP A 10 13.82 -0.52 0.38
N VAL A 11 13.27 -0.77 -0.81
CA VAL A 11 14.02 -0.75 -2.07
C VAL A 11 14.48 0.69 -2.36
N PRO A 12 15.74 0.91 -2.80
CA PRO A 12 16.19 2.24 -3.20
C PRO A 12 15.27 2.86 -4.26
N GLU A 13 14.93 4.15 -4.11
CA GLU A 13 13.95 4.82 -4.97
C GLU A 13 14.28 4.75 -6.46
N ALA A 14 15.56 4.85 -6.82
CA ALA A 14 16.01 4.68 -8.20
C ALA A 14 15.70 3.27 -8.74
N ALA A 15 15.94 2.23 -7.94
CA ALA A 15 15.63 0.86 -8.33
C ALA A 15 14.12 0.60 -8.42
N ALA A 16 13.32 1.21 -7.54
CA ALA A 16 11.86 1.16 -7.64
C ALA A 16 11.35 1.82 -8.93
N ARG A 17 11.90 3.00 -9.27
CA ARG A 17 11.59 3.72 -10.52
C ARG A 17 11.91 2.88 -11.75
N ASP A 18 13.13 2.35 -11.82
CA ASP A 18 13.58 1.53 -12.95
C ASP A 18 12.77 0.24 -13.07
N GLY A 19 12.44 -0.41 -11.96
CA GLY A 19 11.61 -1.61 -11.93
C GLY A 19 10.19 -1.36 -12.48
N MET A 20 9.57 -0.24 -12.13
CA MET A 20 8.25 0.13 -12.68
C MET A 20 8.30 0.39 -14.19
N LEU A 21 9.33 1.10 -14.67
CA LEU A 21 9.50 1.36 -16.10
C LEU A 21 9.73 0.05 -16.88
N GLN A 22 10.56 -0.85 -16.35
CA GLN A 22 10.80 -2.17 -16.93
C GLN A 22 9.53 -3.03 -16.95
N ALA A 23 8.65 -2.87 -15.95
CA ALA A 23 7.34 -3.51 -15.91
C ALA A 23 6.31 -2.88 -16.87
N GLY A 24 6.68 -1.86 -17.64
CA GLY A 24 5.82 -1.22 -18.65
C GLY A 24 4.89 -0.13 -18.09
N VAL A 25 5.11 0.33 -16.86
CA VAL A 25 4.36 1.46 -16.31
C VAL A 25 4.78 2.74 -17.05
N PRO A 26 3.84 3.53 -17.60
CA PRO A 26 4.18 4.78 -18.30
C PRO A 26 4.91 5.77 -17.39
N ALA A 27 5.88 6.51 -17.94
CA ALA A 27 6.74 7.41 -17.17
C ALA A 27 5.96 8.44 -16.32
N TRP A 28 4.90 9.02 -16.88
CA TRP A 28 4.06 9.98 -16.14
C TRP A 28 3.42 9.35 -14.89
N GLN A 29 3.05 8.07 -14.95
CA GLN A 29 2.46 7.35 -13.82
C GLN A 29 3.53 6.95 -12.82
N VAL A 30 4.73 6.56 -13.29
CA VAL A 30 5.88 6.31 -12.42
C VAL A 30 6.21 7.56 -11.60
N ASP A 31 6.29 8.72 -12.23
CA ASP A 31 6.62 9.97 -11.53
C ASP A 31 5.55 10.31 -10.47
N LEU A 32 4.26 10.10 -10.74
CA LEU A 32 3.18 10.25 -9.75
C LEU A 32 3.33 9.30 -8.55
N VAL A 33 3.67 8.04 -8.80
CA VAL A 33 3.88 7.04 -7.72
C VAL A 33 5.10 7.39 -6.88
N MET A 34 6.16 7.91 -7.49
CA MET A 34 7.37 8.32 -6.76
C MET A 34 7.11 9.57 -5.89
N GLU A 35 6.37 10.56 -6.39
CA GLU A 35 5.94 11.72 -5.60
C GLU A 35 5.11 11.27 -4.39
N LEU A 36 4.14 10.39 -4.62
CA LEU A 36 3.29 9.80 -3.60
C LEU A 36 4.11 9.07 -2.51
N HIS A 37 5.10 8.28 -2.93
CA HIS A 37 5.99 7.56 -2.03
C HIS A 37 6.78 8.52 -1.13
N ALA A 38 7.34 9.59 -1.70
CA ALA A 38 8.09 10.59 -0.95
C ALA A 38 7.23 11.28 0.12
N VAL A 39 5.96 11.58 -0.19
CA VAL A 39 4.97 12.13 0.76
C VAL A 39 4.66 11.14 1.87
N ASN A 40 4.50 9.85 1.54
CA ASN A 40 4.23 8.79 2.51
C ASN A 40 5.39 8.59 3.51
N LYS A 41 6.65 8.60 3.06
CA LYS A 41 7.83 8.48 3.94
C LYS A 41 7.94 9.62 4.96
N GLN A 42 7.30 10.76 4.68
CA GLN A 42 7.24 11.92 5.57
C GLN A 42 6.07 11.85 6.57
N ASN A 43 5.33 10.74 6.63
CA ASN A 43 4.15 10.54 7.49
C ASN A 43 3.05 11.61 7.28
N ARG A 44 2.98 12.24 6.11
CA ARG A 44 2.04 13.35 5.87
C ARG A 44 0.56 12.93 5.90
N TRP A 45 0.27 11.63 5.87
CA TRP A 45 -1.07 11.06 5.91
C TRP A 45 -1.31 10.10 7.07
N SER A 46 -0.55 10.25 8.17
CA SER A 46 -0.72 9.40 9.36
C SER A 46 -1.84 9.86 10.30
N THR A 47 -2.54 10.94 9.99
CA THR A 47 -3.64 11.45 10.83
C THR A 47 -4.82 10.48 10.84
N VAL A 48 -5.22 10.05 12.03
CA VAL A 48 -6.39 9.19 12.25
C VAL A 48 -7.56 10.06 12.70
N THR A 49 -8.71 9.91 12.04
CA THR A 49 -9.97 10.55 12.42
C THR A 49 -11.06 9.52 12.71
N SER A 50 -12.18 9.96 13.29
CA SER A 50 -13.38 9.13 13.55
C SER A 50 -14.43 9.28 12.45
N ASP A 51 -14.08 9.84 11.30
CA ASP A 51 -15.07 10.27 10.31
C ASP A 51 -15.84 9.10 9.70
N ILE A 52 -15.21 7.94 9.50
CA ILE A 52 -15.89 6.72 9.04
C ILE A 52 -17.02 6.35 10.01
N GLU A 53 -16.72 6.28 11.30
CA GLU A 53 -17.73 5.92 12.32
C GLU A 53 -18.81 6.98 12.45
N LYS A 54 -18.44 8.28 12.43
CA LYS A 54 -19.40 9.38 12.50
C LYS A 54 -20.36 9.42 11.32
N VAL A 55 -19.89 9.13 10.11
CA VAL A 55 -20.70 9.22 8.88
C VAL A 55 -21.51 7.94 8.67
N THR A 56 -20.95 6.77 8.98
CA THR A 56 -21.56 5.48 8.64
C THR A 56 -22.24 4.77 9.82
N GLY A 57 -21.94 5.17 11.06
CA GLY A 57 -22.36 4.46 12.27
C GLY A 57 -21.65 3.11 12.49
N THR A 58 -20.62 2.81 11.71
CA THR A 58 -19.86 1.55 11.78
C THR A 58 -18.37 1.82 11.95
N HIS A 59 -17.69 0.98 12.73
CA HIS A 59 -16.24 1.09 12.89
C HIS A 59 -15.51 0.84 11.56
N PRO A 60 -14.38 1.52 11.30
CA PRO A 60 -13.57 1.25 10.11
C PRO A 60 -13.04 -0.18 10.12
N THR A 61 -12.92 -0.77 8.93
CA THR A 61 -12.27 -2.07 8.78
C THR A 61 -10.78 -1.92 9.09
N ASP A 62 -10.30 -2.65 10.10
CA ASP A 62 -8.88 -2.68 10.41
C ASP A 62 -8.08 -3.43 9.31
N PHE A 63 -6.82 -3.06 9.14
CA PHE A 63 -5.97 -3.64 8.09
C PHE A 63 -5.79 -5.16 8.25
N ALA A 64 -5.75 -5.68 9.48
CA ALA A 64 -5.57 -7.09 9.72
C ALA A 64 -6.82 -7.91 9.31
N GLN A 65 -8.02 -7.34 9.48
CA GLN A 65 -9.28 -7.89 9.01
C GLN A 65 -9.31 -7.90 7.48
N PHE A 66 -9.01 -6.78 6.84
CA PHE A 66 -8.89 -6.70 5.38
C PHE A 66 -7.90 -7.75 4.82
N ALA A 67 -6.73 -7.88 5.44
CA ALA A 67 -5.72 -8.86 5.02
C ALA A 67 -6.17 -10.31 5.23
N ARG A 68 -7.00 -10.60 6.25
CA ARG A 68 -7.60 -11.92 6.46
C ARG A 68 -8.65 -12.22 5.40
N ASP A 69 -9.52 -11.26 5.11
CA ASP A 69 -10.65 -11.41 4.19
C ASP A 69 -10.22 -11.59 2.73
N HIS A 70 -9.01 -11.14 2.39
CA HIS A 70 -8.43 -11.25 1.05
C HIS A 70 -7.17 -12.13 1.00
N ALA A 71 -6.92 -12.94 2.04
CA ALA A 71 -5.71 -13.75 2.12
C ALA A 71 -5.58 -14.77 0.97
N ASP A 72 -6.69 -15.19 0.37
CA ASP A 72 -6.77 -16.11 -0.77
C ASP A 72 -6.09 -15.55 -2.02
N LYS A 73 -6.19 -14.23 -2.27
CA LYS A 73 -5.54 -13.55 -3.40
C LYS A 73 -4.01 -13.58 -3.35
N PHE A 74 -3.44 -13.91 -2.19
CA PHE A 74 -2.01 -13.94 -1.93
C PHE A 74 -1.48 -15.35 -1.68
N ARG A 75 -2.30 -16.38 -1.91
CA ARG A 75 -1.84 -17.78 -1.89
C ARG A 75 -1.20 -18.10 -3.24
N ALA A 76 -0.02 -18.72 -3.21
CA ALA A 76 0.53 -19.35 -4.40
C ALA A 76 -0.43 -20.46 -4.86
N SER A 77 -0.63 -20.57 -6.19
CA SER A 77 -1.31 -21.71 -6.79
C SER A 77 -0.45 -22.97 -6.72
#